data_AF-A0A7C9NRC8-F1
#
_entry.id   AF-A0A7C9NRC8-F1
#
_cell.length_a   1.000
_cell.length_b   1.000
_cell.length_c   1.000
_cell.angle_alpha   90.00
_cell.angle_beta   90.00
_cell.angle_gamma   90.00
#
_symmetry.space_group_name_H-M   'P 1'
#
loop_
_entity.id
_entity.type
_entity.pdbx_description
1 polymer ?
#
loop_
_entity_poly.entity_id
_entity_poly.type
_entity_poly.pdbx_seq_one_letter_code
_entity_poly.pdbx_strand_id
1 'polypeptide(L)'
;MKSKSRIFSQFYQLFIIVLAIISVVLTLFDLTGEINLSLAPYSIIDTAIWCIFVVDYIVGLFSATSKQQYFKAHVMDLLAIIPVNAVFNLFRFARIFRIIRLLRIFRMAGIIGKLQDKLRNFLQTNGFIYLLYASIAILLVAASVYATVEKISFGNALWWAITTATTVGYGDISPHTVIGKVVAITLMLIEVGFVGMLTSTLTTYFTKRSQRKTAVSNDELLREIKQLHEENQLMQQEIRELNTFIKRED
;
A
#
# COMPACT_ATOMS: atom_id res chain seq x y z
N MET A 1 -4.93 25.58 -1.91
CA MET A 1 -5.93 24.66 -1.30
C MET A 1 -5.82 23.16 -1.68
N LYS A 2 -5.12 22.75 -2.74
CA LYS A 2 -5.02 21.31 -3.16
C LYS A 2 -4.10 20.40 -2.31
N SER A 3 -3.24 20.97 -1.45
CA SER A 3 -2.27 20.20 -0.64
C SER A 3 -2.89 19.58 0.63
N LYS A 4 -3.70 20.33 1.39
CA LYS A 4 -4.38 19.84 2.61
C LYS A 4 -5.34 18.68 2.34
N SER A 5 -6.06 18.70 1.22
CA SER A 5 -6.95 17.62 0.76
C SER A 5 -6.20 16.30 0.49
N ARG A 6 -4.93 16.38 0.04
CA ARG A 6 -4.13 15.21 -0.30
C ARG A 6 -3.58 14.49 0.94
N ILE A 7 -3.17 15.26 1.95
CA ILE A 7 -2.70 14.70 3.23
C ILE A 7 -3.87 14.10 4.00
N PHE A 8 -5.01 14.79 4.07
CA PHE A 8 -6.21 14.28 4.72
C PHE A 8 -6.72 12.98 4.07
N SER A 9 -6.68 12.89 2.73
CA SER A 9 -7.04 11.66 2.03
C SER A 9 -6.04 10.52 2.23
N GLN A 10 -4.76 10.80 2.48
CA GLN A 10 -3.76 9.78 2.82
C GLN A 10 -3.95 9.24 4.25
N PHE A 11 -4.21 10.12 5.22
CA PHE A 11 -4.52 9.70 6.59
C PHE A 11 -5.82 8.91 6.66
N TYR A 12 -6.85 9.34 5.94
CA TYR A 12 -8.11 8.60 5.83
C TYR A 12 -7.91 7.21 5.22
N GLN A 13 -7.11 7.09 4.17
CA GLN A 13 -6.79 5.80 3.55
C GLN A 13 -6.01 4.87 4.49
N LEU A 14 -5.00 5.41 5.19
CA LEU A 14 -4.23 4.67 6.18
C LEU A 14 -5.15 4.18 7.32
N PHE A 15 -6.05 5.05 7.80
CA PHE A 15 -7.03 4.70 8.83
C PHE A 15 -7.94 3.54 8.40
N ILE A 16 -8.47 3.57 7.17
CA ILE A 16 -9.29 2.48 6.62
C ILE A 16 -8.50 1.17 6.47
N ILE A 17 -7.23 1.23 6.05
CA ILE A 17 -6.34 0.05 5.96
C ILE A 17 -6.09 -0.55 7.34
N VAL A 18 -5.79 0.28 8.33
CA VAL A 18 -5.55 -0.16 9.72
C VAL A 18 -6.82 -0.83 10.28
N LEU A 19 -7.99 -0.23 10.06
CA LEU A 19 -9.26 -0.85 10.46
C LEU A 19 -9.52 -2.19 9.76
N ALA A 20 -9.12 -2.34 8.49
CA ALA A 20 -9.30 -3.58 7.75
C ALA A 20 -8.39 -4.69 8.28
N ILE A 21 -7.13 -4.36 8.60
CA ILE A 21 -6.18 -5.29 9.24
C ILE A 21 -6.71 -5.71 10.61
N ILE A 22 -7.14 -4.76 11.45
CA ILE A 22 -7.74 -5.06 12.76
C ILE A 22 -8.95 -5.98 12.61
N SER A 23 -9.83 -5.72 11.64
CA SER A 23 -11.01 -6.55 11.37
C SER A 23 -10.66 -7.99 10.97
N VAL A 24 -9.61 -8.17 10.16
CA VAL A 24 -9.12 -9.50 9.76
C VAL A 24 -8.52 -10.22 10.97
N VAL A 25 -7.69 -9.54 11.76
CA VAL A 25 -7.08 -10.11 12.98
C VAL A 25 -8.14 -10.54 13.99
N LEU A 26 -9.17 -9.72 14.24
CA LEU A 26 -10.30 -10.08 15.08
C LEU A 26 -11.03 -11.32 14.53
N THR A 27 -11.20 -11.42 13.22
CA THR A 27 -11.83 -12.59 12.59
C THR A 27 -10.96 -13.85 12.73
N LEU A 28 -9.63 -13.72 12.71
CA LEU A 28 -8.71 -14.85 12.94
C LEU A 28 -8.76 -15.35 14.39
N PHE A 29 -8.78 -14.46 15.38
CA PHE A 29 -8.93 -14.84 16.78
C PHE A 29 -10.28 -15.50 17.10
N ASP A 30 -11.34 -15.10 16.39
CA ASP A 30 -12.65 -15.76 16.48
C ASP A 30 -12.65 -17.14 15.83
N LEU A 31 -11.84 -17.34 14.78
CA LEU A 31 -11.66 -18.63 14.13
C LEU A 31 -10.88 -19.62 15.00
N THR A 32 -9.88 -19.16 15.75
CA THR A 32 -9.13 -19.96 16.71
C THR A 32 -9.90 -20.23 18.01
N GLY A 33 -11.04 -19.56 18.21
CA GLY A 33 -11.91 -19.73 19.38
C GLY A 33 -11.45 -18.97 20.63
N GLU A 34 -10.39 -18.16 20.51
CA GLU A 34 -9.84 -17.33 21.60
C GLU A 34 -10.78 -16.17 21.96
N ILE A 35 -11.47 -15.62 20.97
CA ILE A 35 -12.51 -14.61 21.16
C ILE A 35 -13.82 -15.05 20.51
N ASN A 36 -14.92 -14.46 20.94
CA ASN A 36 -16.21 -14.67 20.31
C ASN A 36 -16.76 -13.33 19.84
N LEU A 37 -16.73 -13.11 18.53
CA LEU A 37 -17.25 -11.88 17.90
C LEU A 37 -18.77 -11.74 18.03
N SER A 38 -19.47 -12.76 18.52
CA SER A 38 -20.90 -12.70 18.81
C SER A 38 -21.22 -12.25 20.23
N LEU A 39 -20.22 -12.11 21.11
CA LEU A 39 -20.38 -11.64 22.48
C LEU A 39 -19.77 -10.25 22.68
N ALA A 40 -20.37 -9.45 23.57
CA ALA A 40 -19.78 -8.19 24.00
C ALA A 40 -18.50 -8.48 24.82
N PRO A 41 -17.43 -7.68 24.68
CA PRO A 41 -17.37 -6.39 23.98
C PRO A 41 -17.01 -6.47 22.48
N TYR A 42 -16.54 -7.62 21.99
CA TYR A 42 -16.00 -7.75 20.64
C TYR A 42 -17.04 -7.58 19.53
N SER A 43 -18.29 -7.95 19.79
CA SER A 43 -19.41 -7.72 18.86
C SER A 43 -19.66 -6.24 18.58
N ILE A 44 -19.48 -5.38 19.59
CA ILE A 44 -19.65 -3.93 19.47
C ILE A 44 -18.53 -3.36 18.59
N ILE A 45 -17.30 -3.81 18.81
CA ILE A 45 -16.12 -3.39 18.03
C ILE A 45 -16.27 -3.83 16.57
N ASP A 46 -16.65 -5.09 16.31
CA ASP A 46 -16.86 -5.60 14.94
C ASP A 46 -17.97 -4.82 14.22
N THR A 47 -19.06 -4.52 14.93
CA THR A 47 -20.19 -3.75 14.38
C THR A 47 -19.80 -2.31 14.11
N ALA A 48 -19.02 -1.67 14.98
CA ALA A 48 -18.53 -0.31 14.77
C ALA A 48 -17.62 -0.22 13.54
N ILE A 49 -16.66 -1.14 13.41
CA ILE A 49 -15.76 -1.23 12.25
C ILE A 49 -16.58 -1.46 10.96
N TRP A 50 -17.58 -2.34 11.01
CA TRP A 50 -18.48 -2.59 9.89
C TRP A 50 -19.26 -1.33 9.48
N CYS A 51 -19.83 -0.59 10.44
CA CYS A 51 -20.54 0.67 10.15
C CYS A 51 -19.63 1.67 9.44
N ILE A 52 -18.36 1.79 9.84
CA ILE A 52 -17.39 2.69 9.19
C ILE A 52 -17.18 2.28 7.71
N PHE A 53 -17.07 0.99 7.41
CA PHE A 53 -16.91 0.52 6.03
C PHE A 53 -18.16 0.70 5.17
N VAL A 54 -19.34 0.50 5.74
CA VAL A 54 -20.61 0.80 5.06
C VAL A 54 -20.65 2.26 4.64
N VAL A 55 -20.32 3.16 5.57
CA VAL A 55 -20.30 4.60 5.30
C VAL A 55 -19.23 4.95 4.25
N ASP A 56 -18.01 4.41 4.34
CA ASP A 56 -16.95 4.61 3.33
C ASP A 56 -17.43 4.24 1.93
N TYR A 57 -18.04 3.06 1.78
CA TYR A 57 -18.53 2.60 0.49
C TYR A 57 -19.68 3.46 -0.05
N ILE A 58 -20.63 3.84 0.80
CA ILE A 58 -21.75 4.70 0.42
C ILE A 58 -21.24 6.08 -0.04
N VAL A 59 -20.34 6.69 0.73
CA VAL A 59 -19.72 7.99 0.38
C VAL A 59 -18.96 7.87 -0.95
N GLY A 60 -18.21 6.79 -1.14
CA GLY A 60 -17.51 6.51 -2.40
C GLY A 60 -18.46 6.33 -3.59
N LEU A 61 -19.56 5.62 -3.39
CA LEU A 61 -20.59 5.38 -4.42
C LEU A 61 -21.31 6.66 -4.84
N PHE A 62 -21.62 7.55 -3.89
CA PHE A 62 -22.26 8.84 -4.19
C PHE A 62 -21.29 9.85 -4.81
N SER A 63 -20.00 9.77 -4.47
CA SER A 63 -18.97 10.68 -5.00
C SER A 63 -18.47 10.27 -6.40
N ALA A 64 -18.79 9.06 -6.86
CA ALA A 64 -18.36 8.57 -8.16
C ALA A 64 -19.19 9.18 -9.30
N THR A 65 -18.51 9.66 -10.34
CA THR A 65 -19.11 10.28 -11.53
C THR A 65 -20.06 9.33 -12.29
N SER A 66 -19.81 8.01 -12.20
CA SER A 66 -20.65 6.96 -12.81
C SER A 66 -20.89 5.80 -11.82
N LYS A 67 -22.07 5.80 -11.17
CA LYS A 67 -22.44 4.83 -10.11
C LYS A 67 -22.32 3.37 -10.54
N GLN A 68 -22.68 3.05 -11.79
CA GLN A 68 -22.62 1.68 -12.31
C GLN A 68 -21.19 1.18 -12.54
N GLN A 69 -20.28 2.07 -12.95
CA GLN A 69 -18.88 1.73 -13.15
C GLN A 69 -18.18 1.54 -11.80
N TYR A 70 -18.51 2.40 -10.83
CA TYR A 70 -18.00 2.26 -9.47
C TYR A 70 -18.43 0.93 -8.82
N PHE A 71 -19.70 0.56 -8.96
CA PHE A 71 -20.23 -0.71 -8.46
C PHE A 71 -19.51 -1.92 -9.07
N LYS A 72 -19.31 -1.94 -10.40
CA LYS A 72 -18.60 -3.04 -11.09
C LYS A 72 -17.13 -3.12 -10.69
N ALA A 73 -16.47 -1.98 -10.50
CA ALA A 73 -15.07 -1.93 -10.08
C ALA A 73 -14.86 -2.34 -8.62
N HIS A 74 -15.86 -2.12 -7.76
CA HIS A 74 -15.78 -2.36 -6.30
C HIS A 74 -16.71 -3.47 -5.83
N VAL A 75 -17.00 -4.46 -6.68
CA VAL A 75 -17.81 -5.65 -6.30
C VAL A 75 -17.22 -6.38 -5.08
N MET A 76 -15.89 -6.39 -4.94
CA MET A 76 -15.22 -7.01 -3.78
C MET A 76 -15.45 -6.24 -2.48
N ASP A 77 -15.53 -4.91 -2.54
CA ASP A 77 -15.89 -4.06 -1.38
C ASP A 77 -17.35 -4.30 -0.98
N LEU A 78 -18.24 -4.49 -1.96
CA LEU A 78 -19.64 -4.78 -1.70
C LEU A 78 -19.80 -6.12 -0.96
N LEU A 79 -19.13 -7.18 -1.45
CA LEU A 79 -19.13 -8.49 -0.80
C LEU A 79 -18.58 -8.42 0.63
N ALA A 80 -17.61 -7.55 0.87
CA ALA A 80 -17.02 -7.28 2.18
C ALA A 80 -17.98 -6.64 3.20
N ILE A 81 -19.01 -5.93 2.71
CA ILE A 81 -19.97 -5.14 3.50
C ILE A 81 -21.24 -5.93 3.80
N ILE A 82 -21.54 -7.01 3.08
CA ILE A 82 -22.74 -7.82 3.34
C ILE A 82 -22.73 -8.31 4.80
N PRO A 83 -23.76 -7.99 5.61
CA PRO A 83 -23.80 -8.36 7.02
C PRO A 83 -24.11 -9.84 7.18
N VAL A 84 -23.06 -10.67 7.13
CA VAL A 84 -23.12 -12.13 7.29
C VAL A 84 -23.62 -12.55 8.69
N ASN A 85 -23.69 -11.64 9.64
CA ASN A 85 -24.18 -11.96 10.99
C ASN A 85 -25.72 -11.78 11.09
N ALA A 86 -26.27 -10.75 10.44
CA ALA A 86 -27.69 -10.39 10.53
C ALA A 86 -28.58 -11.29 9.67
N VAL A 87 -28.15 -11.63 8.46
CA VAL A 87 -28.92 -12.47 7.53
C VAL A 87 -28.99 -13.93 8.01
N PHE A 88 -28.03 -14.38 8.82
CA PHE A 88 -27.80 -15.80 9.07
C PHE A 88 -28.21 -16.27 10.48
N ASN A 89 -28.43 -15.37 11.44
CA ASN A 89 -29.10 -15.72 12.71
C ASN A 89 -30.58 -16.14 12.51
N LEU A 90 -31.16 -15.80 11.35
CA LEU A 90 -32.51 -16.24 10.94
C LEU A 90 -32.55 -17.71 10.50
N PHE A 91 -31.42 -18.30 10.10
CA PHE A 91 -31.33 -19.67 9.61
C PHE A 91 -30.39 -20.46 10.53
N ARG A 92 -30.93 -21.35 11.36
CA ARG A 92 -30.30 -22.16 12.45
C ARG A 92 -28.98 -22.92 12.15
N PHE A 93 -28.35 -22.69 11.00
CA PHE A 93 -27.11 -23.28 10.48
C PHE A 93 -25.81 -22.55 10.92
N ALA A 94 -25.79 -21.92 12.09
CA ALA A 94 -24.70 -21.03 12.55
C ALA A 94 -23.27 -21.62 12.52
N ARG A 95 -23.10 -22.96 12.46
CA ARG A 95 -21.77 -23.62 12.44
C ARG A 95 -21.11 -23.66 11.07
N ILE A 96 -21.85 -24.00 10.00
CA ILE A 96 -21.30 -24.12 8.63
C ILE A 96 -20.92 -22.73 8.10
N PHE A 97 -21.60 -21.68 8.56
CA PHE A 97 -21.40 -20.31 8.13
C PHE A 97 -20.20 -19.58 8.78
N ARG A 98 -19.47 -20.21 9.72
CA ARG A 98 -18.18 -19.68 10.22
C ARG A 98 -17.16 -19.52 9.09
N ILE A 99 -17.17 -20.42 8.10
CA ILE A 99 -16.29 -20.38 6.93
C ILE A 99 -16.61 -19.16 6.04
N ILE A 100 -17.87 -18.71 5.98
CA ILE A 100 -18.25 -17.50 5.22
C ILE A 100 -17.63 -16.22 5.84
N ARG A 101 -17.26 -16.24 7.13
CA ARG A 101 -16.48 -15.13 7.72
C ARG A 101 -15.10 -14.98 7.06
N LEU A 102 -14.55 -16.03 6.44
CA LEU A 102 -13.30 -15.93 5.66
C LEU A 102 -13.47 -15.08 4.40
N LEU A 103 -14.70 -14.88 3.91
CA LEU A 103 -14.94 -13.93 2.81
C LEU A 103 -14.53 -12.50 3.20
N ARG A 104 -14.42 -12.20 4.50
CA ARG A 104 -13.87 -10.93 4.99
C ARG A 104 -12.41 -10.72 4.59
N ILE A 105 -11.64 -11.76 4.23
CA ILE A 105 -10.28 -11.61 3.69
C ILE A 105 -10.30 -10.91 2.32
N PHE A 106 -11.36 -11.08 1.53
CA PHE A 106 -11.55 -10.34 0.28
C PHE A 106 -11.72 -8.82 0.50
N ARG A 107 -11.91 -8.35 1.75
CA ARG A 107 -11.82 -6.92 2.12
C ARG A 107 -10.49 -6.31 1.72
N MET A 108 -9.38 -7.04 1.93
CA MET A 108 -8.07 -6.56 1.52
C MET A 108 -7.99 -6.45 -0.01
N ALA A 109 -8.58 -7.38 -0.75
CA ALA A 109 -8.59 -7.35 -2.21
C ALA A 109 -9.33 -6.12 -2.77
N GLY A 110 -10.43 -5.71 -2.15
CA GLY A 110 -11.18 -4.52 -2.55
C GLY A 110 -10.46 -3.20 -2.23
N ILE A 111 -9.79 -3.10 -1.08
CA ILE A 111 -8.91 -1.98 -0.73
C ILE A 111 -7.71 -1.90 -1.69
N ILE A 112 -7.13 -3.06 -2.04
CA ILE A 112 -6.06 -3.16 -3.03
C ILE A 112 -6.56 -2.64 -4.40
N GLY A 113 -7.82 -2.89 -4.78
CA GLY A 113 -8.45 -2.32 -5.98
C GLY A 113 -8.54 -0.79 -5.97
N LYS A 114 -9.02 -0.19 -4.87
CA LYS A 114 -9.02 1.29 -4.66
C LYS A 114 -7.62 1.88 -4.68
N LEU A 115 -6.66 1.14 -4.12
CA LEU A 115 -5.25 1.51 -4.14
C LEU A 115 -4.70 1.41 -5.57
N GLN A 116 -5.11 0.40 -6.34
CA GLN A 116 -4.72 0.14 -7.74
C GLN A 116 -5.09 1.27 -8.68
N ASP A 117 -6.26 1.90 -8.54
CA ASP A 117 -6.67 3.02 -9.41
C ASP A 117 -5.83 4.29 -9.19
N LYS A 118 -5.39 4.55 -7.94
CA LYS A 118 -4.44 5.64 -7.63
C LYS A 118 -2.98 5.25 -7.89
N LEU A 119 -2.67 3.98 -7.70
CA LEU A 119 -1.35 3.41 -7.95
C LEU A 119 -1.16 3.02 -9.41
N ARG A 120 -2.13 3.12 -10.31
CA ARG A 120 -1.96 2.79 -11.73
C ARG A 120 -0.86 3.62 -12.39
N ASN A 121 -0.62 4.84 -11.89
CA ASN A 121 0.50 5.70 -12.29
C ASN A 121 1.81 5.46 -11.51
N PHE A 122 1.79 4.61 -10.47
CA PHE A 122 2.94 4.27 -9.62
C PHE A 122 3.42 2.82 -9.85
N LEU A 123 2.51 1.89 -10.12
CA LEU A 123 2.70 0.45 -10.34
C LEU A 123 3.14 0.11 -11.76
N GLN A 124 2.84 0.96 -12.74
CA GLN A 124 3.19 0.70 -14.14
C GLN A 124 4.63 1.03 -14.49
N THR A 125 5.42 1.63 -13.59
CA THR A 125 6.71 2.17 -14.00
C THR A 125 7.88 1.18 -13.93
N ASN A 126 7.90 0.13 -13.09
CA ASN A 126 9.19 -0.56 -12.83
C ASN A 126 9.14 -2.06 -12.44
N GLY A 127 8.05 -2.79 -12.68
CA GLY A 127 8.03 -4.24 -12.37
C GLY A 127 8.01 -4.61 -10.88
N PHE A 128 7.86 -3.63 -9.99
CA PHE A 128 7.75 -3.78 -8.53
C PHE A 128 6.68 -4.79 -8.09
N ILE A 129 5.53 -4.80 -8.79
CA ILE A 129 4.44 -5.74 -8.48
C ILE A 129 4.81 -7.19 -8.80
N TYR A 130 5.61 -7.42 -9.84
CA TYR A 130 6.11 -8.76 -10.17
C TYR A 130 7.11 -9.25 -9.12
N LEU A 131 7.91 -8.35 -8.54
CA LEU A 131 8.82 -8.68 -7.43
C LEU A 131 8.05 -9.08 -6.16
N LEU A 132 6.96 -8.38 -5.83
CA LEU A 132 6.09 -8.75 -4.71
C LEU A 132 5.43 -10.12 -4.92
N TYR A 133 4.91 -10.39 -6.12
CA TYR A 133 4.37 -11.72 -6.44
C TYR A 133 5.44 -12.81 -6.38
N ALA A 134 6.67 -12.50 -6.83
CA ALA A 134 7.79 -13.43 -6.75
C ALA A 134 8.18 -13.73 -5.30
N SER A 135 8.29 -12.73 -4.42
CA SER A 135 8.58 -12.93 -2.99
C SER A 135 7.51 -13.79 -2.32
N ILE A 136 6.21 -13.49 -2.54
CA ILE A 136 5.13 -14.30 -1.98
C ILE A 136 5.18 -15.75 -2.50
N ALA A 137 5.45 -15.95 -3.80
CA ALA A 137 5.57 -17.28 -4.38
C ALA A 137 6.76 -18.05 -3.79
N ILE A 138 7.92 -17.40 -3.65
CA ILE A 138 9.13 -18.01 -3.07
C ILE A 138 8.89 -18.39 -1.60
N LEU A 139 8.21 -17.54 -0.83
CA LEU A 139 7.85 -17.80 0.55
C LEU A 139 6.93 -19.02 0.67
N LEU A 140 5.88 -19.11 -0.16
CA LEU A 140 4.97 -20.26 -0.17
C LEU A 140 5.65 -21.57 -0.59
N VAL A 141 6.55 -21.50 -1.59
CA VAL A 141 7.34 -22.67 -2.02
C VAL A 141 8.30 -23.10 -0.92
N ALA A 142 9.03 -22.15 -0.30
CA ALA A 142 9.94 -22.45 0.79
C ALA A 142 9.20 -23.07 1.98
N ALA A 143 8.06 -22.51 2.39
CA ALA A 143 7.21 -23.07 3.44
C ALA A 143 6.71 -24.48 3.10
N SER A 144 6.32 -24.73 1.84
CA SER A 144 5.85 -26.06 1.40
C SER A 144 6.97 -27.10 1.46
N VAL A 145 8.15 -26.77 0.92
CA VAL A 145 9.31 -27.67 0.95
C VAL A 145 9.74 -27.91 2.40
N TYR A 146 9.82 -26.84 3.20
CA TYR A 146 10.20 -26.92 4.62
C TYR A 146 9.25 -27.80 5.43
N ALA A 147 7.93 -27.68 5.21
CA ALA A 147 6.93 -28.53 5.85
C ALA A 147 7.17 -30.02 5.55
N THR A 148 7.51 -30.36 4.30
CA THR A 148 7.74 -31.76 3.90
C THR A 148 9.02 -32.35 4.48
N VAL A 149 10.12 -31.57 4.51
CA VAL A 149 11.43 -32.07 4.95
C VAL A 149 11.56 -32.11 6.47
N GLU A 150 11.02 -31.12 7.17
CA GLU A 150 11.01 -31.08 8.64
C GLU A 150 9.79 -31.81 9.25
N LYS A 151 8.88 -32.33 8.41
CA LYS A 151 7.65 -33.06 8.82
C LYS A 151 6.78 -32.26 9.80
N ILE A 152 6.66 -30.96 9.58
CA ILE A 152 5.80 -30.07 10.36
C ILE A 152 4.55 -29.65 9.57
N SER A 153 3.55 -29.13 10.25
CA SER A 153 2.35 -28.60 9.57
C SER A 153 2.72 -27.44 8.64
N PHE A 154 1.98 -27.29 7.53
CA PHE A 154 2.20 -26.18 6.61
C PHE A 154 2.03 -24.81 7.30
N GLY A 155 1.10 -24.68 8.26
CA GLY A 155 0.92 -23.46 9.03
C GLY A 155 2.16 -23.08 9.84
N ASN A 156 2.81 -24.05 10.48
CA ASN A 156 4.04 -23.83 11.23
C ASN A 156 5.23 -23.53 10.30
N ALA A 157 5.31 -24.19 9.15
CA ALA A 157 6.32 -23.89 8.14
C ALA A 157 6.14 -22.50 7.50
N LEU A 158 4.89 -22.07 7.31
CA LEU A 158 4.57 -20.74 6.81
C LEU A 158 4.92 -19.66 7.84
N TRP A 159 4.61 -19.89 9.12
CA TRP A 159 5.05 -19.04 10.21
C TRP A 159 6.58 -18.89 10.25
N TRP A 160 7.30 -20.00 10.17
CA TRP A 160 8.76 -20.02 10.08
C TRP A 160 9.27 -19.24 8.86
N ALA A 161 8.67 -19.43 7.69
CA ALA A 161 9.07 -18.74 6.47
C ALA A 161 8.85 -17.23 6.56
N ILE A 162 7.72 -16.78 7.13
CA ILE A 162 7.43 -15.35 7.34
C ILE A 162 8.41 -14.72 8.32
N THR A 163 8.63 -15.35 9.48
CA THR A 163 9.53 -14.82 10.52
C THR A 163 10.99 -14.79 10.04
N THR A 164 11.39 -15.75 9.21
CA THR A 164 12.70 -15.78 8.56
C THR A 164 12.83 -14.73 7.46
N ALA A 165 11.86 -14.63 6.55
CA ALA A 165 11.85 -13.67 5.44
C ALA A 165 11.86 -12.21 5.94
N THR A 166 11.12 -11.95 7.01
CA THR A 166 11.09 -10.62 7.67
C THR A 166 12.30 -10.34 8.55
N THR A 167 13.25 -11.28 8.63
CA THR A 167 14.46 -11.20 9.47
C THR A 167 14.20 -11.09 10.99
N VAL A 168 12.99 -11.43 11.44
CA VAL A 168 12.62 -11.43 12.88
C VAL A 168 13.24 -12.64 13.58
N GLY A 169 13.04 -13.83 13.03
CA GLY A 169 13.69 -15.07 13.46
C GLY A 169 13.56 -15.38 14.95
N TYR A 170 12.34 -15.62 15.45
CA TYR A 170 12.11 -15.95 16.87
C TYR A 170 12.87 -17.19 17.37
N GLY A 171 13.19 -18.13 16.47
CA GLY A 171 13.96 -19.34 16.80
C GLY A 171 13.14 -20.46 17.44
N ASP A 172 11.82 -20.29 17.54
CA ASP A 172 10.85 -21.28 18.00
C ASP A 172 10.74 -22.49 17.05
N ILE A 173 10.94 -22.26 15.75
CA ILE A 173 11.05 -23.30 14.72
C ILE A 173 12.39 -23.15 14.02
N SER A 174 13.17 -24.22 13.97
CA SER A 174 14.51 -24.22 13.35
C SER A 174 14.77 -25.49 12.54
N PRO A 175 15.59 -25.43 11.49
CA PRO A 175 15.82 -26.57 10.61
C PRO A 175 16.74 -27.61 11.26
N HIS A 176 16.24 -28.84 11.38
CA HIS A 176 17.04 -29.96 11.88
C HIS A 176 17.64 -30.79 10.74
N THR A 177 16.99 -30.84 9.58
CA THR A 177 17.47 -31.60 8.42
C THR A 177 18.45 -30.81 7.56
N VAL A 178 19.32 -31.51 6.84
CA VAL A 178 20.26 -30.89 5.89
C VAL A 178 19.50 -30.11 4.80
N ILE A 179 18.42 -30.69 4.27
CA ILE A 179 17.61 -30.06 3.22
C ILE A 179 16.87 -28.83 3.78
N GLY A 180 16.30 -28.92 4.98
CA GLY A 180 15.68 -27.77 5.65
C GLY A 180 16.66 -26.62 5.88
N LYS A 181 17.92 -26.90 6.24
CA LYS A 181 18.98 -25.89 6.37
C LYS A 181 19.30 -25.21 5.04
N VAL A 182 19.37 -25.97 3.94
CA VAL A 182 19.60 -25.40 2.59
C VAL A 182 18.44 -24.50 2.18
N VAL A 183 17.20 -24.92 2.41
CA VAL A 183 16.00 -24.11 2.16
C VAL A 183 16.01 -22.82 2.99
N ALA A 184 16.36 -22.92 4.28
CA ALA A 184 16.49 -21.78 5.18
C ALA A 184 17.51 -20.75 4.67
N ILE A 185 18.73 -21.18 4.33
CA ILE A 185 19.78 -20.31 3.82
C ILE A 185 19.34 -19.62 2.52
N THR A 186 18.73 -20.38 1.62
CA THR A 186 18.27 -19.87 0.32
C THR A 186 17.18 -18.81 0.51
N LEU A 187 16.20 -19.07 1.38
CA LEU A 187 15.14 -18.12 1.71
C LEU A 187 15.71 -16.83 2.31
N MET A 188 16.65 -16.95 3.26
CA MET A 188 17.30 -15.79 3.89
C MET A 188 18.01 -14.90 2.87
N LEU A 189 18.80 -15.49 1.95
CA LEU A 189 19.54 -14.74 0.94
C LEU A 189 18.60 -14.00 -0.04
N ILE A 190 17.55 -14.69 -0.50
CA ILE A 190 16.60 -14.12 -1.46
C ILE A 190 15.83 -12.96 -0.82
N GLU A 191 15.30 -13.15 0.39
CA GLU A 191 14.43 -12.18 1.03
C GLU A 191 15.20 -10.94 1.51
N VAL A 192 16.43 -11.09 1.99
CA VAL A 192 17.31 -9.93 2.26
C VAL A 192 17.58 -9.13 0.98
N GLY A 193 17.83 -9.82 -0.14
CA GLY A 193 17.99 -9.17 -1.45
C GLY A 193 16.74 -8.44 -1.91
N PHE A 194 15.56 -9.05 -1.69
CA PHE A 194 14.27 -8.44 -1.98
C PHE A 194 14.06 -7.15 -1.18
N VAL A 195 14.30 -7.15 0.14
CA VAL A 195 14.21 -5.95 0.98
C VAL A 195 15.16 -4.85 0.49
N GLY A 196 16.39 -5.19 0.12
CA GLY A 196 17.34 -4.23 -0.47
C GLY A 196 16.83 -3.60 -1.77
N MET A 197 16.24 -4.41 -2.65
CA MET A 197 15.66 -3.95 -3.91
C MET A 197 14.41 -3.07 -3.69
N LEU A 198 13.56 -3.41 -2.70
CA LEU A 198 12.43 -2.57 -2.29
C LEU A 198 12.91 -1.18 -1.84
N THR A 199 13.92 -1.13 -0.96
CA THR A 199 14.50 0.13 -0.48
C THR A 199 15.11 0.93 -1.62
N SER A 200 15.86 0.29 -2.53
CA SER A 200 16.44 0.96 -3.71
C SER A 200 15.37 1.57 -4.63
N THR A 201 14.27 0.83 -4.87
CA THR A 201 13.16 1.29 -5.70
C THR A 201 12.47 2.50 -5.07
N LEU A 202 12.22 2.45 -3.76
CA LEU A 202 11.64 3.57 -3.01
C LEU A 202 12.56 4.80 -3.05
N THR A 203 13.85 4.62 -2.76
CA THR A 203 14.84 5.70 -2.83
C THR A 203 14.89 6.31 -4.22
N THR A 204 14.93 5.50 -5.29
CA THR A 204 14.93 5.99 -6.67
C THR A 204 13.67 6.79 -6.98
N TYR A 205 12.50 6.36 -6.49
CA TYR A 205 11.26 7.11 -6.66
C TYR A 205 11.30 8.49 -5.98
N PHE A 206 11.77 8.56 -4.73
CA PHE A 206 11.89 9.82 -4.01
C PHE A 206 12.95 10.74 -4.62
N THR A 207 14.10 10.18 -5.02
CA THR A 207 15.19 10.93 -5.65
C THR A 207 14.78 11.48 -7.01
N LYS A 208 14.13 10.69 -7.88
CA LYS A 208 13.61 11.17 -9.18
C LYS A 208 12.60 12.30 -8.99
N ARG A 209 11.75 12.22 -7.97
CA ARG A 209 10.78 13.28 -7.65
C ARG A 209 11.46 14.55 -7.14
N SER A 210 12.51 14.41 -6.35
CA SER A 210 13.33 15.54 -5.87
C SER A 210 14.06 16.21 -7.03
N GLN A 211 14.78 15.43 -7.85
CA GLN A 211 15.49 15.91 -9.03
C GLN A 211 14.56 16.64 -10.01
N ARG A 212 13.35 16.13 -10.23
CA ARG A 212 12.38 16.80 -11.10
C ARG A 212 11.94 18.16 -10.56
N LYS A 213 11.82 18.31 -9.23
CA LYS A 213 11.52 19.62 -8.62
C LYS A 213 12.71 20.57 -8.74
N THR A 214 13.93 20.08 -8.50
CA THR A 214 15.15 20.88 -8.63
C THR A 214 15.38 21.33 -10.07
N ALA A 215 15.14 20.46 -11.06
CA ALA A 215 15.26 20.79 -12.48
C ALA A 215 14.29 21.93 -12.87
N VAL A 216 13.03 21.86 -12.43
CA VAL A 216 12.05 22.94 -12.69
C VAL A 216 12.49 24.25 -12.03
N SER A 217 12.97 24.20 -10.78
CA SER A 217 13.46 25.39 -10.09
C SER A 217 14.69 26.00 -10.76
N ASN A 218 15.61 25.16 -11.27
CA ASN A 218 16.79 25.63 -11.99
C ASN A 218 16.42 26.27 -13.33
N ASP A 219 15.45 25.71 -14.05
CA ASP A 219 14.94 26.29 -15.29
C ASP A 219 14.28 27.66 -15.04
N GLU A 220 13.57 27.83 -13.93
CA GLU A 220 12.99 29.13 -13.52
C GLU A 220 14.10 30.15 -13.21
N LEU A 221 15.10 29.78 -12.41
CA LEU A 221 16.25 30.66 -12.10
C LEU A 221 17.05 31.05 -13.35
N LEU A 222 17.24 30.13 -14.30
CA LEU A 222 17.93 30.43 -15.56
C LEU A 222 17.16 31.41 -16.44
N ARG A 223 15.83 31.38 -16.41
CA ARG A 223 15.00 32.37 -17.10
C ARG A 223 15.13 33.74 -16.47
N GLU A 224 15.10 33.82 -15.15
CA GLU A 224 15.27 35.08 -14.41
C GLU A 224 16.64 35.72 -14.65
N ILE A 225 17.73 34.93 -14.63
CA ILE A 225 19.08 35.41 -14.95
C ILE A 225 19.16 35.96 -16.38
N LYS A 226 18.55 35.27 -17.36
CA LYS A 226 18.53 35.75 -18.76
C LYS A 226 17.81 37.08 -18.88
N GLN A 227 16.67 37.21 -18.21
CA GLN A 227 15.86 38.43 -18.25
C GLN A 227 16.61 39.62 -17.62
N LEU A 228 17.24 39.42 -16.46
CA LEU A 228 18.09 40.44 -15.82
C LEU A 228 19.30 40.82 -16.69
N HIS A 229 19.85 39.88 -17.46
CA HIS A 229 20.95 40.16 -18.36
C HIS A 229 20.51 41.03 -19.54
N GLU A 230 19.34 40.75 -20.13
CA GLU A 230 18.74 41.57 -21.20
C GLU A 230 18.42 42.99 -20.71
N GLU A 231 17.82 43.13 -19.52
CA GLU A 231 17.53 44.44 -18.92
C GLU A 231 18.81 45.25 -18.67
N ASN A 232 19.88 44.63 -18.16
CA ASN A 232 21.17 45.30 -17.97
C ASN A 232 21.79 45.75 -19.30
N GLN A 233 21.68 44.93 -20.36
CA GLN A 233 22.19 45.32 -21.69
C GLN A 233 21.44 46.52 -22.24
N LEU A 234 20.11 46.55 -22.10
CA LEU A 234 19.26 47.68 -22.50
C LEU A 234 19.62 48.95 -21.72
N MET A 235 19.74 48.88 -20.39
CA MET A 235 20.18 50.01 -19.57
C MET A 235 21.57 50.53 -19.98
N GLN A 236 22.52 49.63 -20.24
CA GLN A 236 23.84 50.04 -20.71
C GLN A 236 23.80 50.70 -22.09
N GLN A 237 22.90 50.27 -22.96
CA GLN A 237 22.70 50.89 -24.27
C GLN A 237 22.10 52.29 -24.11
N GLU A 238 21.07 52.45 -23.28
CA GLU A 238 20.43 53.74 -23.01
C GLU A 238 21.43 54.75 -22.41
N ILE A 239 22.28 54.31 -21.48
CA ILE A 239 23.37 55.14 -20.93
C ILE A 239 24.37 55.55 -22.02
N ARG A 240 24.72 54.65 -22.96
CA ARG A 240 25.60 54.98 -24.08
C ARG A 240 24.97 56.02 -25.01
N GLU A 241 23.70 55.85 -25.34
CA GLU A 241 22.94 56.77 -26.20
C GLU A 241 22.85 58.16 -25.54
N LEU A 242 22.52 58.24 -24.25
CA LEU A 242 22.50 59.50 -23.49
C LEU A 242 23.86 60.21 -23.52
N ASN A 243 24.94 59.47 -23.26
CA ASN A 243 26.31 60.03 -23.28
C ASN A 243 26.70 60.56 -24.67
N THR A 244 26.26 59.90 -25.75
CA THR A 244 26.48 60.41 -27.11
C THR A 244 25.64 61.64 -27.44
N PHE A 245 24.44 61.78 -26.84
CA PHE A 245 23.59 62.94 -27.00
C PHE A 245 24.19 64.17 -26.33
N ILE A 246 24.61 64.04 -25.06
CA ILE A 246 25.27 65.12 -24.30
C ILE A 246 26.51 65.63 -25.04
N LYS A 247 27.36 64.73 -25.56
CA LYS A 247 28.55 65.10 -26.35
C LYS A 247 28.27 65.82 -27.67
N ARG A 248 27.03 65.85 -28.15
CA ARG A 248 26.63 66.56 -29.38
C ARG A 248 26.03 67.94 -29.10
N GLU A 249 25.61 68.21 -27.87
CA GLU A 249 25.08 69.51 -27.44
C GLU A 249 26.17 70.46 -26.90
N ASP A 250 27.32 69.92 -26.48
CA ASP A 250 28.56 70.67 -26.19
C ASP A 250 29.40 70.91 -27.47
#